data_AF-A0A1V5IAM7-F1
#
_entry.id   AF-A0A1V5IAM7-F1
#
_cell.length_a   1.000
_cell.length_b   1.000
_cell.length_c   1.000
_cell.angle_alpha   90.00
_cell.angle_beta   90.00
_cell.angle_gamma   90.00
#
_symmetry.space_group_name_H-M   'P 1'
#
loop_
_entity.id
_entity.type
_entity.pdbx_description
1 polymer ?
#
loop_
_entity_poly.entity_id
_entity_poly.type
_entity_poly.pdbx_seq_one_letter_code
_entity_poly.pdbx_strand_id
1 'polypeptide(L)'
;MAFSSEIKGYGKSGDKATTWGTFTNGSSDTGGDINTGLVICESISIEFTGSAAVADAVAINESFPCSGSAVTIVTTADADGIWRAVGY
;
A
#
# COMPACT_ATOMS: atom_id res chain seq x y z
N MET A 1 -16.67 -5.87 2.58
CA MET A 1 -15.81 -6.31 1.46
C MET A 1 -14.56 -6.93 2.07
N ALA A 2 -13.79 -7.72 1.31
CA ALA A 2 -12.46 -8.11 1.75
C ALA A 2 -11.46 -7.01 1.34
N PHE A 3 -10.28 -6.98 1.97
CA PHE A 3 -9.18 -6.09 1.60
C PHE A 3 -8.95 -6.10 0.09
N SER A 4 -8.82 -4.91 -0.50
CA SER A 4 -8.48 -4.77 -1.91
C SER A 4 -7.54 -3.58 -2.11
N SER A 5 -6.59 -3.72 -3.04
CA SER A 5 -5.69 -2.66 -3.47
C SER A 5 -5.77 -2.47 -4.97
N GLU A 6 -5.74 -1.24 -5.44
CA GLU A 6 -5.79 -0.90 -6.87
C GLU A 6 -4.71 0.12 -7.23
N ILE A 7 -3.98 -0.13 -8.31
CA ILE A 7 -3.02 0.81 -8.88
C ILE A 7 -3.77 1.88 -9.66
N LYS A 8 -3.55 3.15 -9.30
CA LYS A 8 -4.17 4.32 -9.96
C LYS A 8 -3.24 4.98 -10.98
N GLY A 9 -1.93 4.79 -10.83
CA GLY A 9 -0.98 5.38 -11.76
C GLY A 9 0.43 4.83 -11.64
N TYR A 10 1.22 5.21 -12.62
CA TYR A 10 2.59 4.77 -12.82
C TYR A 10 3.43 5.94 -13.34
N GLY A 11 4.67 6.02 -12.89
CA GLY A 11 5.68 6.93 -13.41
C GLY A 11 7.04 6.24 -13.42
N LYS A 12 7.87 6.57 -14.40
CA LYS A 12 9.25 6.09 -14.49
C LYS A 12 10.22 7.26 -14.37
N SER A 13 11.27 7.10 -13.57
CA SER A 13 12.36 8.07 -13.43
C SER A 13 13.70 7.33 -13.46
N GLY A 14 14.41 7.46 -14.58
CA GLY A 14 15.60 6.64 -14.84
C GLY A 14 15.28 5.14 -14.81
N ASP A 15 16.03 4.39 -14.00
CA ASP A 15 15.84 2.95 -13.82
C ASP A 15 14.78 2.60 -12.76
N LYS A 16 14.24 3.59 -12.05
CA LYS A 16 13.21 3.37 -11.03
C LYS A 16 11.82 3.59 -11.59
N ALA A 17 10.91 2.73 -11.17
CA ALA A 17 9.48 2.87 -11.32
C ALA A 17 8.86 3.35 -10.00
N THR A 18 7.84 4.19 -10.12
CA THR A 18 6.97 4.59 -9.02
C THR A 18 5.55 4.24 -9.41
N THR A 19 4.87 3.49 -8.55
CA THR A 19 3.44 3.20 -8.67
C THR A 19 2.71 3.79 -7.48
N TRP A 20 1.46 4.16 -7.68
CA TRP A 20 0.61 4.64 -6.60
C TRP A 20 -0.82 4.19 -6.80
N GLY A 21 -1.55 4.14 -5.71
CA GLY A 21 -2.89 3.59 -5.72
C GLY A 21 -3.64 3.82 -4.42
N THR A 22 -4.76 3.11 -4.31
CA THR A 22 -5.63 3.10 -3.14
C THR A 22 -5.72 1.70 -2.58
N PHE A 23 -6.07 1.58 -1.31
CA PHE A 23 -6.56 0.34 -0.71
C PHE A 23 -7.85 0.62 0.05
N THR A 24 -8.72 -0.38 0.07
CA THR A 24 -9.98 -0.36 0.81
C THR A 24 -10.02 -1.57 1.72
N ASN A 25 -10.32 -1.34 3.00
CA ASN A 25 -10.48 -2.40 3.99
C ASN A 25 -11.94 -2.85 4.07
N GLY A 26 -12.13 -4.12 4.39
CA GLY A 26 -13.39 -4.57 4.96
C GLY A 26 -13.62 -4.03 6.36
N SER A 27 -14.88 -4.04 6.80
CA SER A 27 -15.29 -3.54 8.12
C SER A 27 -14.68 -4.30 9.31
N SER A 28 -14.04 -5.45 9.06
CA SER A 28 -13.31 -6.24 10.06
C SER A 28 -11.85 -6.52 9.66
N ASP A 29 -11.40 -6.01 8.51
CA ASP A 29 -10.10 -6.35 7.96
C ASP A 29 -9.04 -5.45 8.57
N THR A 30 -7.99 -6.06 9.10
CA THR A 30 -6.88 -5.34 9.75
C THR A 30 -5.65 -5.25 8.84
N GLY A 31 -5.87 -5.19 7.52
CA GLY A 31 -4.82 -5.12 6.50
C GLY A 31 -4.89 -6.25 5.47
N GLY A 32 -3.84 -6.33 4.66
CA GLY A 32 -3.74 -7.26 3.54
C GLY A 32 -2.51 -6.97 2.67
N ASP A 33 -2.48 -7.58 1.49
CA ASP A 33 -1.33 -7.48 0.59
C ASP A 33 -1.57 -6.47 -0.51
N ILE A 34 -0.68 -5.47 -0.61
CA ILE A 34 -0.68 -4.53 -1.73
C ILE A 34 0.18 -5.10 -2.86
N ASN A 35 -0.45 -5.34 -4.01
CA ASN A 35 0.29 -5.55 -5.25
C ASN A 35 0.67 -4.19 -5.84
N THR A 36 1.93 -3.82 -5.70
CA THR A 36 2.48 -2.54 -6.18
C THR A 36 2.69 -2.52 -7.69
N GLY A 37 2.62 -3.67 -8.38
CA GLY A 37 2.94 -3.80 -9.79
C GLY A 37 4.44 -3.66 -10.12
N LEU A 38 5.29 -3.53 -9.10
CA LEU A 38 6.75 -3.55 -9.23
C LEU A 38 7.25 -5.00 -9.16
N VAL A 39 8.39 -5.29 -9.79
CA VAL A 39 9.06 -6.59 -9.61
C VAL A 39 9.66 -6.64 -8.21
N ILE A 40 10.37 -5.58 -7.84
CA ILE A 40 10.93 -5.38 -6.49
C ILE A 40 10.44 -4.04 -5.94
N CYS A 41 9.86 -4.08 -4.74
CA CYS A 41 9.55 -2.88 -3.97
C CYS A 41 10.72 -2.57 -3.04
N GLU A 42 11.26 -1.36 -3.12
CA GLU A 42 12.37 -0.89 -2.29
C GLU A 42 11.91 0.04 -1.17
N SER A 43 10.79 0.72 -1.38
CA SER A 43 10.12 1.51 -0.36
C SER A 43 8.65 1.71 -0.71
N ILE A 44 7.82 1.84 0.32
CA ILE A 44 6.42 2.22 0.20
C ILE A 44 6.09 3.26 1.27
N SER A 45 5.21 4.20 0.93
CA SER A 45 4.62 5.15 1.85
C SER A 45 3.11 5.01 1.78
N ILE A 46 2.46 5.02 2.95
CA ILE A 46 1.03 4.73 3.09
C ILE A 46 0.42 5.78 4.01
N GLU A 47 -0.75 6.27 3.65
CA GLU A 47 -1.52 7.23 4.44
C GLU A 47 -3.00 6.87 4.41
N PHE A 48 -3.66 6.94 5.56
CA PHE A 48 -5.11 6.77 5.63
C PHE A 48 -5.82 7.97 5.00
N THR A 49 -6.96 7.70 4.37
CA THR A 49 -7.82 8.74 3.79
C THR A 49 -9.18 8.72 4.47
N GLY A 50 -9.79 9.89 4.64
CA GLY A 50 -11.10 10.01 5.27
C GLY A 50 -11.30 11.38 5.89
N SER A 51 -12.47 11.59 6.49
CA SER A 51 -12.83 12.85 7.14
C SER A 51 -12.39 12.94 8.60
N ALA A 52 -11.93 11.82 9.18
CA ALA A 52 -11.48 11.72 10.57
C ALA A 52 -10.04 11.22 10.62
N ALA A 53 -9.27 11.71 11.60
CA ALA A 53 -7.96 11.17 11.89
C ALA A 53 -8.09 9.75 12.44
N VAL A 54 -7.26 8.85 11.93
CA VAL A 54 -7.10 7.50 12.49
C VAL A 54 -6.07 7.57 13.62
N ALA A 55 -6.35 6.88 14.73
CA ALA A 55 -5.49 6.93 15.91
C ALA A 55 -4.16 6.17 15.70
N ASP A 56 -4.19 5.08 14.93
CA ASP A 56 -3.03 4.26 14.66
C ASP A 56 -2.42 4.60 13.30
N ALA A 57 -1.12 4.36 13.16
CA ALA A 57 -0.43 4.38 11.88
C ALA A 57 -0.51 3.01 11.20
N VAL A 58 -0.42 2.99 9.87
CA VAL A 58 -0.24 1.74 9.11
C VAL A 58 1.13 1.15 9.44
N ALA A 59 1.18 -0.16 9.71
CA ALA A 59 2.43 -0.89 9.82
C ALA A 59 2.71 -1.66 8.52
N ILE A 60 3.95 -1.53 8.02
CA ILE A 60 4.43 -2.33 6.90
C ILE A 60 5.11 -3.58 7.49
N ASN A 61 4.59 -4.75 7.18
CA ASN A 61 5.09 -6.03 7.72
C ASN A 61 6.05 -6.73 6.77
N GLU A 62 7.00 -5.96 6.23
CA GLU A 62 7.99 -6.43 5.26
C GLU A 62 9.39 -5.92 5.60
N SER A 63 10.41 -6.63 5.12
CA SER A 63 11.79 -6.13 5.08
C SER A 63 12.14 -5.75 3.65
N PHE A 64 12.34 -4.45 3.41
CA PHE A 64 12.73 -3.98 2.08
C PHE A 64 14.21 -4.23 1.78
N PRO A 65 14.57 -4.55 0.52
CA PRO A 65 13.67 -4.74 -0.62
C PRO A 65 12.90 -6.08 -0.57
N CYS A 66 11.65 -6.08 -1.00
CA CYS A 66 10.80 -7.27 -1.06
C CYS A 66 10.09 -7.41 -2.42
N SER A 67 9.37 -8.51 -2.65
CA SER A 67 8.61 -8.67 -3.90
C SER A 67 7.50 -7.64 -3.99
N GLY A 68 7.43 -6.91 -5.10
CA GLY A 68 6.37 -5.91 -5.29
C GLY A 68 4.98 -6.49 -5.54
N SER A 69 4.87 -7.82 -5.69
CA SER A 69 3.61 -8.51 -5.98
C SER A 69 2.70 -8.68 -4.76
N ALA A 70 3.26 -8.64 -3.54
CA ALA A 70 2.52 -8.74 -2.29
C ALA A 70 3.32 -8.08 -1.16
N VAL A 71 3.07 -6.79 -0.91
CA VAL A 71 3.61 -6.07 0.25
C VAL A 71 2.57 -6.13 1.36
N THR A 72 2.82 -6.90 2.42
CA THR A 72 1.87 -7.04 3.52
C THR A 72 1.84 -5.79 4.40
N ILE A 73 0.62 -5.28 4.65
CA ILE A 73 0.38 -4.14 5.53
C ILE A 73 -0.62 -4.51 6.62
N VAL A 74 -0.50 -3.88 7.78
CA VAL A 74 -1.42 -3.98 8.90
C VAL A 74 -2.02 -2.60 9.17
N THR A 75 -3.33 -2.54 9.23
CA THR A 75 -4.10 -1.30 9.34
C THR A 75 -5.11 -1.39 10.48
N THR A 76 -5.58 -0.22 10.94
CA THR A 76 -6.84 -0.14 11.67
C THR A 76 -7.97 -0.72 10.82
N ALA A 77 -8.92 -1.40 11.47
CA ALA A 77 -10.08 -1.96 10.78
C ALA A 77 -10.96 -0.86 10.15
N ASP A 78 -11.60 -1.18 9.03
CA ASP A 78 -12.53 -0.27 8.32
C ASP A 78 -11.89 1.07 7.90
N ALA A 79 -10.56 1.12 7.77
CA ALA A 79 -9.83 2.33 7.38
C ALA A 79 -9.22 2.18 5.98
N ASP A 80 -9.64 3.05 5.07
CA ASP A 80 -9.14 3.11 3.70
C ASP A 80 -7.93 4.05 3.57
N GLY A 81 -7.17 3.92 2.49
CA GLY A 81 -6.03 4.79 2.29
C GLY A 81 -5.43 4.80 0.89
N ILE A 82 -4.35 5.57 0.78
CA ILE A 82 -3.52 5.68 -0.41
C ILE A 82 -2.13 5.12 -0.14
N TRP A 83 -1.49 4.65 -1.19
CA TRP A 83 -0.13 4.15 -1.13
C TRP A 83 0.67 4.65 -2.33
N ARG A 84 1.99 4.76 -2.12
CA ARG A 84 2.96 5.07 -3.17
C ARG A 84 4.21 4.22 -2.95
N ALA A 85 4.58 3.43 -3.95
CA ALA A 85 5.72 2.53 -3.92
C ALA A 85 6.79 2.97 -4.94
N VAL A 86 8.06 2.69 -4.62
CA VAL A 86 9.21 2.92 -5.49
C VAL A 86 10.04 1.65 -5.58
N GLY A 87 10.50 1.33 -6.78
CA GLY A 87 11.29 0.13 -7.06
C GLY A 87 11.56 -0.03 -8.54
N TYR A 88 11.52 -1.25 -9.07
CA TYR A 88 11.71 -1.54 -10.49
C TYR A 88 10.95 -2.80 -10.92
#